data_AF-A0A9E2L703-F1
#
_entry.id   AF-A0A9E2L703-F1
#
_cell.length_a   1.000
_cell.length_b   1.000
_cell.length_c   1.000
_cell.angle_alpha   90.00
_cell.angle_beta   90.00
_cell.angle_gamma   90.00
#
_symmetry.space_group_name_H-M   'P 1'
#
loop_
_entity.id
_entity.type
_entity.pdbx_description
1 polymer ?
#
loop_
_entity_poly.entity_id
_entity_poly.type
_entity_poly.pdbx_seq_one_letter_code
_entity_poly.pdbx_strand_id
1 'polypeptide(L)'
;MASIHQKYQEAIRLYAETDLSAVQIAKACNVEVAGFRAYLGRHHRDLLLKRYGMEGMECSVKLRSKRGQRPDAHLKYKEAVEACDNLSYIRLSISEIARMFGVTATGLGNFLRLHYPDVLERREKAKLRLGIAD
;
A
#
# COMPACT_ATOMS: atom_id res chain seq x y z
N MET A 1 23.31 0.12 31.03
CA MET A 1 22.14 0.01 30.13
C MET A 1 22.68 -0.26 28.73
N ALA A 2 22.58 -1.48 28.22
CA ALA A 2 23.05 -1.78 26.85
C ALA A 2 22.28 -0.90 25.86
N SER A 3 23.00 -0.24 24.96
CA SER A 3 22.37 0.64 23.97
C SER A 3 21.41 -0.17 23.12
N ILE A 4 20.27 0.41 22.73
CA ILE A 4 19.25 -0.25 21.89
C ILE A 4 19.89 -0.82 20.60
N HIS A 5 20.97 -0.21 20.12
CA HIS A 5 21.77 -0.70 19.01
C HIS A 5 22.42 -2.06 19.28
N GLN A 6 23.02 -2.26 20.47
CA GLN A 6 23.64 -3.53 20.86
C GLN A 6 22.61 -4.67 20.97
N LYS A 7 21.38 -4.34 21.40
CA LYS A 7 20.28 -5.32 21.48
C LYS A 7 19.88 -5.88 20.12
N TYR A 8 19.93 -5.06 19.07
CA TYR A 8 19.53 -5.47 17.72
C TYR A 8 20.70 -5.81 16.80
N GLN A 9 21.95 -5.62 17.23
CA GLN A 9 23.15 -5.82 16.41
C GLN A 9 23.18 -7.21 15.77
N GLU A 10 22.96 -8.27 16.56
CA GLU A 10 22.96 -9.65 16.06
C GLU A 10 21.79 -9.89 15.08
N ALA A 11 20.61 -9.34 15.39
CA ALA A 11 19.44 -9.45 14.54
C ALA A 11 19.63 -8.73 13.19
N ILE A 12 20.29 -7.58 13.17
CA ILE A 12 20.59 -6.82 11.96
C ILE A 12 21.60 -7.58 11.10
N ARG A 13 22.63 -8.16 11.72
CA ARG A 13 23.62 -8.98 11.02
C ARG A 13 22.96 -10.17 10.33
N LEU A 14 22.12 -10.93 11.05
CA LEU A 14 21.36 -12.03 10.45
C LEU A 14 20.42 -11.54 9.34
N TYR A 15 19.83 -10.35 9.47
CA TYR A 15 18.95 -9.79 8.45
C TYR A 15 19.68 -9.46 7.13
N ALA A 16 20.94 -9.02 7.23
CA ALA A 16 21.78 -8.70 6.08
C ALA A 16 22.43 -9.93 5.44
N GLU A 17 22.84 -10.91 6.25
CA GLU A 17 23.61 -12.09 5.79
C GLU A 17 22.72 -13.28 5.41
N THR A 18 21.46 -13.33 5.85
CA THR A 18 20.55 -14.47 5.63
C THR A 18 19.24 -14.05 4.97
N ASP A 19 18.58 -14.99 4.29
CA ASP A 19 17.23 -14.79 3.72
C ASP A 19 16.09 -14.98 4.75
N LEU A 20 16.42 -15.17 6.03
CA LEU A 20 15.43 -15.39 7.08
C LEU A 20 14.54 -14.17 7.28
N SER A 21 13.24 -14.38 7.48
CA SER A 21 12.29 -13.29 7.71
C SER A 21 12.59 -12.56 9.03
N ALA A 22 12.17 -11.29 9.12
CA ALA A 22 12.29 -10.50 10.37
C ALA A 22 11.64 -11.18 11.58
N VAL A 23 10.66 -12.06 11.37
CA VAL A 23 10.01 -12.84 12.44
C VAL A 23 10.93 -13.97 12.93
N GLN A 24 11.54 -14.70 12.01
CA GLN A 24 12.47 -15.80 12.35
C GLN A 24 13.70 -15.27 13.06
N ILE A 25 14.26 -14.17 12.57
CA ILE A 25 15.42 -13.51 13.17
C ILE A 25 15.08 -12.98 14.57
N ALA A 26 13.92 -12.33 14.73
CA ALA A 26 13.50 -11.84 16.03
C ALA A 26 13.34 -12.98 17.05
N LYS A 27 12.81 -14.13 16.63
CA LYS A 27 12.74 -15.34 17.46
C LYS A 27 14.13 -15.88 17.81
N ALA A 28 15.04 -15.96 16.83
CA ALA A 28 16.41 -16.45 17.03
C ALA A 28 17.21 -15.58 18.00
N CYS A 29 17.07 -14.25 17.91
CA CYS A 29 17.75 -13.30 18.78
C CYS A 29 17.00 -12.98 20.07
N ASN A 30 15.87 -13.65 20.34
CA ASN A 30 14.98 -13.39 21.48
C ASN A 30 14.60 -11.90 21.65
N VAL A 31 14.30 -11.23 20.53
CA VAL A 31 13.85 -9.83 20.50
C VAL A 31 12.40 -9.72 20.06
N GLU A 32 11.75 -8.63 20.47
CA GLU A 32 10.38 -8.37 20.06
C GLU A 32 10.32 -8.03 18.56
N VAL A 33 9.49 -8.76 17.81
CA VAL A 33 9.33 -8.59 16.35
C VAL A 33 8.91 -7.17 16.00
N ALA A 34 7.98 -6.57 16.76
CA ALA A 34 7.48 -5.23 16.48
C ALA A 34 8.57 -4.17 16.72
N GLY A 35 9.30 -4.29 17.84
CA GLY A 35 10.45 -3.44 18.15
C GLY A 35 11.56 -3.55 17.10
N PHE A 36 11.89 -4.78 16.66
CA PHE A 36 12.90 -5.02 15.64
C PHE A 36 12.51 -4.42 14.28
N ARG A 37 11.26 -4.60 13.82
CA ARG A 37 10.77 -3.99 12.59
C ARG A 37 10.79 -2.46 12.63
N ALA A 38 10.37 -1.87 13.76
CA ALA A 38 10.42 -0.43 13.95
C ALA A 38 11.86 0.10 13.95
N TYR A 39 12.80 -0.66 14.52
CA TYR A 39 14.21 -0.33 14.51
C TYR A 39 14.80 -0.37 13.10
N LEU A 40 14.57 -1.46 12.34
CA LEU A 40 15.00 -1.59 10.95
C LEU A 40 14.45 -0.43 10.10
N GLY A 41 13.17 -0.09 10.23
CA GLY A 41 12.58 0.99 9.43
C GLY A 41 13.11 2.39 9.76
N ARG A 42 13.63 2.61 10.97
CA ARG A 42 14.21 3.91 11.39
C ARG A 42 15.70 4.02 11.11
N HIS A 43 16.45 2.94 11.29
CA HIS A 43 17.92 2.97 11.30
C HIS A 43 18.56 2.19 10.14
N HIS A 44 17.89 1.19 9.58
CA HIS A 44 18.42 0.30 8.54
C HIS A 44 17.41 0.11 7.40
N ARG A 45 16.94 1.23 6.87
CA ARG A 45 15.93 1.26 5.80
C ARG A 45 16.48 0.75 4.47
N ASP A 46 17.76 0.99 4.23
CA ASP A 46 18.56 0.43 3.15
C ASP A 46 18.44 -1.10 3.08
N LEU A 47 18.56 -1.80 4.22
CA LEU A 47 18.44 -3.26 4.28
C LEU A 47 17.04 -3.75 3.87
N LEU A 48 16.00 -3.00 4.22
CA LEU A 48 14.63 -3.32 3.80
C LEU A 48 14.50 -3.15 2.28
N LEU A 49 14.94 -2.01 1.73
CA LEU A 49 14.85 -1.72 0.31
C LEU A 49 15.59 -2.75 -0.55
N LYS A 50 16.80 -3.14 -0.12
CA LYS A 50 17.60 -4.20 -0.76
C LYS A 50 16.83 -5.52 -0.88
N ARG A 51 16.20 -5.96 0.22
CA ARG A 51 15.46 -7.23 0.22
C ARG A 51 14.18 -7.20 -0.62
N TYR A 52 13.52 -6.05 -0.71
CA TYR A 52 12.32 -5.91 -1.54
C TYR A 52 12.64 -5.60 -3.01
N GLY A 53 13.92 -5.58 -3.42
CA GLY A 53 14.32 -5.22 -4.79
C GLY A 53 13.99 -3.77 -5.15
N MET A 54 13.88 -2.91 -4.14
CA MET A 54 13.56 -1.48 -4.27
C MET A 54 14.80 -0.61 -4.05
N GLU A 55 15.96 -1.11 -4.46
CA GLU A 55 17.22 -0.36 -4.39
C GLU A 55 17.13 0.90 -5.27
N GLY A 56 17.38 2.09 -4.70
CA GLY A 56 17.38 3.37 -5.43
C GLY A 56 16.12 4.23 -5.29
N MET A 57 15.11 3.82 -4.52
CA MET A 57 13.97 4.70 -4.19
C MET A 57 14.33 5.65 -3.03
N GLU A 58 14.93 6.80 -3.38
CA GLU A 58 15.12 7.98 -2.50
C GLU A 58 13.79 8.70 -2.23
N CYS A 59 12.77 7.96 -1.82
CA CYS A 59 11.45 8.51 -1.58
C CYS A 59 11.01 8.18 -0.17
N SER A 60 10.50 9.21 0.47
CA SER A 60 9.74 9.34 1.72
C SER A 60 8.55 8.38 1.88
N VAL A 61 8.70 7.11 1.48
CA VAL A 61 7.75 6.03 1.71
C VAL A 61 7.68 5.78 3.20
N LYS A 62 6.55 6.09 3.83
CA LYS A 62 6.31 5.79 5.25
C LYS A 62 6.38 4.27 5.44
N LEU A 63 7.44 3.78 6.10
CA LEU A 63 7.53 2.41 6.64
C LEU A 63 6.62 2.21 7.87
N ARG A 64 5.60 3.07 8.04
CA ARG A 64 4.50 2.82 8.95
C ARG A 64 3.51 1.97 8.17
N SER A 65 3.44 0.70 8.55
CA SER A 65 2.48 -0.28 8.06
C SER A 65 1.16 0.36 7.65
N LYS A 66 0.91 0.45 6.33
CA LYS A 66 -0.45 0.34 5.84
C LYS A 66 -0.90 -1.05 6.29
N ARG A 67 -1.58 -1.12 7.44
CA ARG A 67 -2.39 -2.27 7.83
C ARG A 67 -3.09 -2.77 6.57
N GLY A 68 -2.66 -3.92 6.07
CA GLY A 68 -3.25 -4.57 4.90
C GLY A 68 -3.25 -3.76 3.62
N GLN A 69 -2.08 -3.41 3.05
CA GLN A 69 -2.01 -3.43 1.58
C GLN A 69 -2.08 -4.90 1.17
N ARG A 70 -3.28 -5.47 1.27
CA ARG A 70 -3.56 -6.78 0.71
C ARG A 70 -3.61 -6.53 -0.80
N PRO A 71 -2.72 -7.11 -1.62
CA PRO A 71 -2.79 -6.98 -3.07
C PRO A 71 -4.17 -7.38 -3.62
N ASP A 72 -4.91 -8.21 -2.88
CA ASP A 72 -6.30 -8.55 -3.18
C ASP A 72 -7.26 -7.35 -3.25
N ALA A 73 -7.08 -6.29 -2.46
CA ALA A 73 -7.97 -5.14 -2.48
C ALA A 73 -7.76 -4.33 -3.76
N HIS A 74 -6.50 -4.20 -4.18
CA HIS A 74 -6.17 -3.55 -5.44
C HIS A 74 -6.70 -4.39 -6.61
N LEU A 75 -6.52 -5.71 -6.58
CA LEU A 75 -7.04 -6.62 -7.59
C LEU A 75 -8.59 -6.57 -7.65
N LYS A 76 -9.25 -6.51 -6.49
CA LYS A 76 -10.71 -6.45 -6.35
C LYS A 76 -11.31 -5.19 -6.98
N TYR A 77 -10.67 -4.04 -6.81
CA TYR A 77 -11.22 -2.77 -7.30
C TYR A 77 -10.62 -2.31 -8.63
N LYS A 78 -9.57 -2.95 -9.14
CA LYS A 78 -8.84 -2.51 -10.35
C LYS A 78 -9.78 -2.27 -11.53
N GLU A 79 -10.57 -3.28 -11.90
CA GLU A 79 -11.46 -3.20 -13.07
C GLU A 79 -12.54 -2.12 -12.88
N ALA A 80 -13.08 -2.00 -11.66
CA ALA A 80 -14.06 -0.98 -11.34
C ALA A 80 -13.49 0.45 -11.38
N VAL A 81 -12.23 0.63 -10.98
CA VAL A 81 -11.52 1.92 -11.08
C VAL A 81 -11.25 2.29 -12.54
N GLU A 82 -10.81 1.34 -13.36
CA GLU A 82 -10.60 1.54 -14.79
C GLU A 82 -11.91 1.95 -15.49
N ALA A 83 -13.03 1.31 -15.14
CA ALA A 83 -14.34 1.71 -15.63
C ALA A 83 -14.77 3.10 -15.15
N CYS A 84 -14.40 3.51 -13.93
CA CYS A 84 -14.64 4.86 -13.43
C CYS A 84 -13.87 5.94 -14.21
N ASP A 85 -12.69 5.64 -14.75
CA ASP A 85 -11.88 6.58 -15.55
C ASP A 85 -12.23 6.54 -17.05
N ASN A 86 -12.94 5.51 -17.51
CA ASN A 86 -13.28 5.32 -18.93
C ASN A 86 -14.56 6.07 -19.33
N LEU A 87 -14.45 6.87 -20.41
CA LEU A 87 -15.54 7.65 -20.98
C LEU A 87 -16.73 6.78 -21.46
N SER A 88 -16.48 5.52 -21.81
CA SER A 88 -17.54 4.59 -22.24
C SER A 88 -18.58 4.34 -21.14
N TYR A 89 -18.16 4.44 -19.88
CA TYR A 89 -19.02 4.25 -18.72
C TYR A 89 -19.40 5.57 -18.04
N ILE A 90 -19.15 6.73 -18.66
CA ILE A 90 -19.35 8.06 -18.05
C ILE A 90 -20.79 8.33 -17.64
N ARG A 91 -21.75 7.72 -18.34
CA ARG A 91 -23.19 7.82 -18.07
C ARG A 91 -23.65 7.00 -16.86
N LEU A 92 -22.85 6.02 -16.42
CA LEU A 92 -23.17 5.22 -15.25
C LEU A 92 -22.76 5.93 -13.96
N SER A 93 -23.49 5.72 -12.89
CA SER A 93 -23.07 6.12 -11.54
C SER A 93 -21.97 5.18 -11.02
N ILE A 94 -21.23 5.63 -10.00
CA ILE A 94 -20.23 4.79 -9.32
C ILE A 94 -20.91 3.55 -8.71
N SER A 95 -22.16 3.67 -8.27
CA SER A 95 -22.96 2.56 -7.74
C SER A 95 -23.30 1.52 -8.82
N GLU A 96 -23.64 1.94 -10.03
CA GLU A 96 -23.92 1.03 -11.16
C GLU A 96 -22.65 0.32 -11.63
N ILE A 97 -21.53 1.04 -11.71
CA ILE A 97 -20.21 0.47 -11.98
C ILE A 97 -19.87 -0.57 -10.90
N ALA A 98 -20.04 -0.22 -9.62
CA ALA A 98 -19.80 -1.15 -8.52
C ALA A 98 -20.61 -2.45 -8.67
N ARG A 99 -21.90 -2.33 -9.02
CA ARG A 99 -22.77 -3.49 -9.27
C ARG A 99 -22.30 -4.33 -10.46
N MET A 100 -21.83 -3.70 -11.54
CA MET A 100 -21.34 -4.38 -12.74
C MET A 100 -20.10 -5.22 -12.45
N PHE A 101 -19.19 -4.73 -11.60
CA PHE A 101 -17.95 -5.42 -11.23
C PHE A 101 -18.07 -6.25 -9.93
N GLY A 102 -19.28 -6.42 -9.39
CA GLY A 102 -19.51 -7.24 -8.20
C GLY A 102 -18.85 -6.70 -6.92
N VAL A 103 -18.57 -5.39 -6.85
CA VAL A 103 -17.98 -4.73 -5.68
C VAL A 103 -19.00 -3.88 -4.92
N THR A 104 -18.75 -3.64 -3.64
CA THR A 104 -19.63 -2.80 -2.82
C THR A 104 -19.47 -1.34 -3.21
N ALA A 105 -20.57 -0.63 -3.51
CA ALA A 105 -20.55 0.78 -3.90
C ALA A 105 -19.82 1.68 -2.89
N THR A 106 -20.11 1.51 -1.59
CA THR A 106 -19.42 2.25 -0.51
C THR A 106 -17.92 1.95 -0.46
N GLY A 107 -17.53 0.69 -0.71
CA GLY A 107 -16.15 0.26 -0.75
C GLY A 107 -15.37 0.88 -1.91
N LEU A 108 -15.95 0.84 -3.11
CA LEU A 108 -15.38 1.45 -4.31
C LEU A 108 -15.24 2.96 -4.14
N GLY A 109 -16.26 3.65 -3.64
CA GLY A 109 -16.20 5.10 -3.41
C GLY A 109 -15.12 5.51 -2.40
N ASN A 110 -14.97 4.77 -1.30
CA ASN A 110 -13.89 5.02 -0.34
C ASN A 110 -12.51 4.73 -0.94
N PHE A 111 -12.39 3.68 -1.74
CA PHE A 111 -11.15 3.31 -2.41
C PHE A 111 -10.71 4.37 -3.42
N LEU A 112 -11.65 4.87 -4.24
CA LEU A 112 -11.41 5.97 -5.17
C LEU A 112 -10.97 7.24 -4.44
N ARG A 113 -11.67 7.68 -3.40
CA ARG A 113 -11.27 8.87 -2.63
C ARG A 113 -9.89 8.74 -1.98
N LEU A 114 -9.51 7.54 -1.54
CA LEU A 114 -8.25 7.30 -0.82
C LEU A 114 -7.05 7.13 -1.75
N HIS A 115 -7.25 6.55 -2.94
CA HIS A 115 -6.15 6.15 -3.83
C HIS A 115 -6.17 6.83 -5.19
N TYR A 116 -7.32 7.27 -5.67
CA TYR A 116 -7.53 7.81 -7.02
C TYR A 116 -8.48 9.03 -7.00
N PRO A 117 -8.20 10.08 -6.21
CA PRO A 117 -9.04 11.28 -6.20
C PRO A 117 -9.11 11.93 -7.59
N ASP A 118 -8.01 11.87 -8.35
CA ASP A 118 -7.92 12.43 -9.70
C ASP A 118 -8.89 11.78 -10.69
N VAL A 119 -9.23 10.49 -10.51
CA VAL A 119 -10.20 9.78 -11.36
C VAL A 119 -11.60 10.38 -11.18
N LEU A 120 -11.96 10.74 -9.94
CA LEU A 120 -13.25 11.39 -9.67
C LEU A 120 -13.29 12.78 -10.31
N GLU A 121 -12.23 13.57 -10.16
CA GLU A 121 -12.16 14.90 -10.78
C GLU A 121 -12.24 14.84 -12.32
N ARG A 122 -11.50 13.91 -12.95
CA ARG A 122 -11.55 13.72 -14.40
C ARG A 122 -12.94 13.31 -14.87
N ARG A 123 -13.58 12.41 -14.14
CA ARG A 123 -14.94 11.95 -14.43
C ARG A 123 -15.96 13.08 -14.31
N GLU A 124 -15.89 13.91 -13.27
CA GLU A 124 -16.79 15.07 -13.14
C GLU A 124 -16.59 16.08 -14.27
N LYS A 125 -15.34 16.39 -14.61
CA LYS A 125 -15.02 17.26 -15.75
C LYS A 125 -15.55 16.67 -17.07
N ALA A 126 -15.44 15.36 -17.26
CA ALA A 126 -15.99 14.68 -18.44
C ALA A 126 -17.53 14.73 -18.48
N LYS A 127 -18.22 14.55 -17.35
CA LYS A 127 -19.68 14.73 -17.26
C LYS A 127 -20.09 16.15 -17.64
N LEU A 128 -19.41 17.17 -17.09
CA LEU A 128 -19.66 18.58 -17.40
C LEU A 128 -19.44 18.89 -18.89
N ARG A 129 -18.35 18.39 -19.48
CA ARG A 129 -18.06 18.56 -20.92
C ARG A 129 -19.10 17.90 -21.82
N LEU A 130 -19.68 16.80 -21.38
CA LEU A 130 -20.70 16.05 -22.14
C LEU A 130 -22.13 16.52 -21.83
N GLY A 131 -22.31 17.53 -20.97
CA GLY A 131 -23.63 18.02 -20.58
C GLY A 131 -24.49 16.98 -19.86
N ILE A 132 -23.87 15.98 -19.23
CA ILE A 132 -24.57 14.94 -18.48
C ILE A 132 -24.90 15.53 -17.10
N ALA A 133 -26.13 16.00 -16.94
CA ALA A 133 -26.69 16.30 -15.62
C ALA A 133 -26.88 15.00 -14.83
N ASP A 134 -26.59 15.05 -13.53
CA ASP A 134 -26.72 13.91 -12.60
C ASP A 134 -28.19 13.49 -12.40
#